data_AF-A0A7Y9XVL4-F1
#
_entry.id   AF-A0A7Y9XVL4-F1
#
_cell.length_a   1.000
_cell.length_b   1.000
_cell.length_c   1.000
_cell.angle_alpha   90.00
_cell.angle_beta   90.00
_cell.angle_gamma   90.00
#
_symmetry.space_group_name_H-M   'P 1'
#
loop_
_entity.id
_entity.type
_entity.pdbx_description
1 polymer ?
#
loop_
_entity_poly.entity_id
_entity_poly.type
_entity_poly.pdbx_seq_one_letter_code
_entity_poly.pdbx_strand_id
1 'polypeptide(L)'
;MSIDQRLIRDTRTALERLDLSEEDERLGTLETELGEIEAAIERANARRQEISQILHPDRAHPNDRAAPRAIADRLLAGDARGVVIDAAPSRDELEHERETLRLGIGELAQRRDAKRGEIDAVKRAADRKAGAACEDLAIAFRAEATRAAETIRDCFTALQAIETATRMTLADSAASAARTALDGASRDFGLLRRTKFADVPAAIVDALEPLADKGKALSRAAPKQIQLLSY
;
A
#
# COMPACT_ATOMS: atom_id res chain seq x y z
N MET A 1 -20.64 -30.59 -1.87
CA MET A 1 -20.24 -30.81 -0.47
C MET A 1 -20.11 -29.45 0.20
N SER A 2 -20.70 -29.27 1.39
CA SER A 2 -20.63 -28.00 2.12
C SER A 2 -19.41 -28.02 3.03
N ILE A 3 -18.57 -26.99 2.96
CA ILE A 3 -17.63 -26.71 4.05
C ILE A 3 -18.42 -26.59 5.35
N ASP A 4 -17.79 -27.02 6.45
CA ASP A 4 -18.42 -27.05 7.76
C ASP A 4 -18.91 -25.64 8.13
N GLN A 5 -20.22 -25.50 8.23
CA GLN A 5 -20.89 -24.25 8.63
C GLN A 5 -20.41 -23.79 10.01
N ARG A 6 -20.01 -24.74 10.87
CA ARG A 6 -19.40 -24.43 12.16
C ARG A 6 -18.07 -23.70 11.97
N LEU A 7 -17.20 -24.17 11.07
CA LEU A 7 -15.90 -23.54 10.82
C LEU A 7 -16.03 -22.12 10.27
N ILE A 8 -17.00 -21.91 9.37
CA ILE A 8 -17.32 -20.58 8.81
C ILE A 8 -17.76 -19.63 9.94
N ARG A 9 -18.65 -20.10 10.82
CA ARG A 9 -19.11 -19.31 11.98
C ARG A 9 -17.99 -19.04 12.98
N ASP A 10 -17.18 -20.06 13.30
CA ASP A 10 -16.07 -19.93 14.25
C ASP A 10 -15.02 -18.94 13.73
N THR A 11 -14.76 -18.94 12.41
CA THR A 11 -13.91 -17.94 11.74
C THR A 11 -14.49 -16.54 11.86
N ARG A 12 -15.79 -16.36 11.59
CA ARG A 12 -16.47 -15.06 11.75
C ARG A 12 -16.31 -14.56 13.19
N THR A 13 -16.55 -15.41 14.19
CA THR A 13 -16.40 -15.05 15.61
C THR A 13 -14.94 -14.71 15.96
N ALA A 14 -13.96 -15.41 15.41
CA ALA A 14 -12.55 -15.08 15.60
C ALA A 14 -12.21 -13.71 15.03
N LEU A 15 -12.71 -13.39 13.83
CA LEU A 15 -12.56 -12.08 13.21
C LEU A 15 -13.30 -10.98 13.99
N GLU A 16 -14.51 -11.22 14.50
CA GLU A 16 -15.23 -10.28 15.35
C GLU A 16 -14.43 -9.94 16.62
N ARG A 17 -13.74 -10.92 17.21
CA ARG A 17 -12.89 -10.74 18.40
C ARG A 17 -11.50 -10.19 18.12
N LEU A 18 -11.12 -10.04 16.86
CA LEU A 18 -9.82 -9.50 16.50
C LEU A 18 -9.70 -8.06 16.98
N ASP A 19 -8.77 -7.81 17.89
CA ASP A 19 -8.46 -6.48 18.40
C ASP A 19 -7.21 -5.94 17.71
N LEU A 20 -7.35 -4.77 17.10
CA LEU A 20 -6.30 -4.03 16.39
C LEU A 20 -6.19 -2.59 16.88
N SER A 21 -6.75 -2.31 18.06
CA SER A 21 -6.70 -0.97 18.67
C SER A 21 -5.26 -0.46 18.80
N GLU A 22 -4.33 -1.31 19.24
CA GLU A 22 -2.91 -0.98 19.33
C GLU A 22 -2.30 -0.63 17.96
N GLU A 23 -2.63 -1.39 16.91
CA GLU A 23 -2.17 -1.09 15.55
C GLU A 23 -2.75 0.22 15.01
N ASP A 24 -4.03 0.49 15.26
CA ASP A 24 -4.70 1.72 14.84
C ASP A 24 -4.15 2.95 15.57
N GLU A 25 -3.90 2.85 16.88
CA GLU A 25 -3.25 3.91 17.67
C GLU A 25 -1.85 4.21 17.15
N ARG A 26 -1.06 3.16 16.90
CA ARG A 26 0.28 3.29 16.35
C ARG A 26 0.26 3.90 14.95
N LEU A 27 -0.68 3.50 14.09
CA LEU A 27 -0.88 4.11 12.78
C LEU A 27 -1.26 5.59 12.90
N GLY A 28 -2.15 5.96 13.82
CA GLY A 28 -2.53 7.35 14.05
C GLY A 28 -1.34 8.23 14.45
N THR A 29 -0.44 7.71 15.29
CA THR A 29 0.79 8.42 15.66
C THR A 29 1.73 8.56 14.46
N LEU A 30 1.97 7.47 13.72
CA LEU A 30 2.85 7.49 12.55
C LEU A 30 2.32 8.39 11.42
N GLU A 31 1.01 8.39 11.18
CA GLU A 31 0.36 9.29 10.21
C GLU A 31 0.51 10.77 10.62
N THR A 32 0.42 11.06 11.91
CA THR A 32 0.62 12.42 12.44
C THR A 32 2.07 12.87 12.25
N GLU A 33 3.05 12.05 12.65
CA GLU A 33 4.47 12.32 12.47
C GLU A 33 4.84 12.48 10.98
N LEU A 34 4.27 11.65 10.11
CA LEU A 34 4.46 11.75 8.67
C LEU A 34 3.93 13.08 8.13
N GLY A 35 2.74 13.50 8.57
CA GLY A 35 2.16 14.79 8.19
C GLY A 35 2.99 15.98 8.66
N GLU A 36 3.57 15.93 9.85
CA GLU A 36 4.48 16.96 10.36
C GLU A 36 5.76 17.07 9.52
N ILE A 37 6.34 15.93 9.11
CA ILE A 37 7.51 15.88 8.24
C ILE A 37 7.18 16.45 6.86
N GLU A 38 6.05 16.07 6.27
CA GLU A 38 5.61 16.56 4.96
C GLU A 38 5.38 18.08 5.00
N ALA A 39 4.70 18.60 6.03
CA ALA A 39 4.52 20.04 6.23
C ALA A 39 5.85 20.78 6.45
N ALA A 40 6.81 20.18 7.16
CA ALA A 40 8.15 20.76 7.32
C ALA A 40 8.92 20.84 5.99
N ILE A 41 8.84 19.80 5.16
CA ILE A 41 9.44 19.79 3.81
C ILE A 41 8.82 20.89 2.94
N GLU A 42 7.50 21.05 2.97
CA GLU A 42 6.81 22.10 2.21
C GLU A 42 7.27 23.50 2.63
N ARG A 43 7.28 23.79 3.95
CA ARG A 43 7.80 25.06 4.49
C ARG A 43 9.25 25.32 4.08
N ALA A 44 10.11 24.30 4.17
CA ALA A 44 11.52 24.41 3.80
C ALA A 44 11.69 24.68 2.29
N ASN A 45 10.90 24.02 1.43
CA ASN A 45 10.91 24.27 -0.01
C ASN A 45 10.42 25.67 -0.36
N ALA A 46 9.34 26.15 0.27
CA ALA A 46 8.83 27.51 0.09
C ALA A 46 9.91 28.54 0.44
N ARG A 47 10.55 28.39 1.60
CA ARG A 47 11.66 29.26 2.01
C ARG A 47 12.84 29.20 1.04
N ARG A 48 13.22 28.02 0.56
CA ARG A 48 14.28 27.85 -0.43
C ARG A 48 13.96 28.56 -1.75
N GLN A 49 12.69 28.56 -2.16
CA GLN A 49 12.22 29.25 -3.36
C GLN A 49 12.25 30.77 -3.17
N GLU A 50 11.82 31.28 -2.02
CA GLU A 50 11.95 32.71 -1.67
C GLU A 50 13.40 33.18 -1.76
N ILE A 51 14.33 32.44 -1.13
CA ILE A 51 15.77 32.76 -1.18
C ILE A 51 16.27 32.76 -2.63
N SER A 52 15.86 31.79 -3.43
CA SER A 52 16.26 31.72 -4.84
C SER A 52 15.74 32.91 -5.66
N GLN A 53 14.56 33.45 -5.32
CA GLN A 53 14.03 34.66 -5.95
C GLN A 53 14.75 35.94 -5.50
N ILE A 54 15.26 35.99 -4.27
CA ILE A 54 16.07 37.09 -3.75
C ILE A 54 17.45 37.11 -4.41
N LEU A 55 18.05 35.92 -4.59
CA LEU A 55 19.37 35.72 -5.20
C LEU A 55 19.37 35.80 -6.74
N HIS A 56 18.23 36.10 -7.38
CA HIS A 56 18.13 36.11 -8.83
C HIS A 56 19.05 37.18 -9.46
N PRO A 57 19.89 36.84 -10.44
CA PRO A 57 20.94 37.74 -10.95
C PRO A 57 20.42 39.06 -11.56
N ASP A 58 19.21 39.05 -12.13
CA ASP A 58 18.57 40.25 -12.68
C ASP A 58 17.89 41.15 -11.63
N ARG A 59 17.88 40.74 -10.36
CA ARG A 59 17.38 41.55 -9.24
C ARG A 59 18.56 42.06 -8.44
N ALA A 60 18.73 43.38 -8.40
CA ALA A 60 19.67 43.99 -7.46
C ALA A 60 19.29 43.58 -6.03
N HIS A 61 20.24 43.03 -5.28
CA HIS A 61 20.00 42.60 -3.91
C HIS A 61 19.53 43.80 -3.07
N PRO A 62 18.61 43.63 -2.10
CA PRO A 62 18.16 44.74 -1.24
C PRO A 62 19.33 45.48 -0.56
N ASN A 63 20.38 44.74 -0.18
CA ASN A 63 21.62 45.33 0.35
C ASN A 63 22.57 45.90 -0.71
N ASP A 64 22.46 45.51 -1.98
CA ASP A 64 23.21 46.16 -3.07
C ASP A 64 22.64 47.55 -3.39
N ARG A 65 21.38 47.80 -3.04
CA ARG A 65 20.68 49.09 -3.24
C ARG A 65 20.69 50.02 -2.04
N ALA A 66 21.18 49.62 -0.88
CA ALA A 66 21.69 50.58 0.10
C ALA A 66 22.99 51.15 -0.47
N ALA A 67 22.84 52.01 -1.49
CA ALA A 67 23.92 52.47 -2.32
C ALA A 67 25.06 52.94 -1.40
N PRO A 68 26.31 52.50 -1.60
CA PRO A 68 27.47 53.06 -0.91
C PRO A 68 27.45 54.60 -0.93
N ARG A 69 26.85 55.17 -1.97
CA ARG A 69 26.55 56.59 -2.11
C ARG A 69 25.52 57.14 -1.12
N ALA A 70 24.39 56.47 -0.89
CA ALA A 70 23.38 56.90 0.10
C ALA A 70 23.89 56.77 1.56
N ILE A 71 24.73 55.77 1.83
CA ILE A 71 25.43 55.61 3.11
C ILE A 71 26.52 56.68 3.26
N ALA A 72 27.31 56.93 2.21
CA ALA A 72 28.32 57.98 2.19
C ALA A 72 27.72 59.39 2.34
N ASP A 73 26.61 59.69 1.67
CA ASP A 73 25.92 60.99 1.75
C ASP A 73 25.36 61.23 3.17
N ARG A 74 24.87 60.19 3.86
CA ARG A 74 24.42 60.28 5.26
C ARG A 74 25.57 60.41 6.26
N LEU A 75 26.67 59.69 6.04
CA LEU A 75 27.90 59.84 6.84
C LEU A 75 28.52 61.23 6.68
N LEU A 76 28.49 61.80 5.47
CA LEU A 76 28.91 63.18 5.19
C LEU A 76 27.97 64.22 5.81
N ALA A 77 26.69 63.90 5.99
CA ALA A 77 25.71 64.76 6.69
C ALA A 77 25.81 64.71 8.22
N GLY A 78 26.75 63.94 8.79
CA GLY A 78 27.01 63.87 10.24
C GLY A 78 26.02 63.00 11.03
N ASP A 79 25.15 62.24 10.35
CA ASP A 79 24.15 61.41 11.00
C ASP A 79 24.71 60.02 11.34
N ALA A 80 25.53 59.96 12.39
CA ALA A 80 26.19 58.73 12.85
C ALA A 80 25.21 57.68 13.43
N ARG A 81 23.95 58.04 13.66
CA ARG A 81 22.92 57.14 14.21
C ARG A 81 22.07 56.44 13.13
N GLY A 82 22.18 56.84 11.86
CA GLY A 82 21.44 56.26 10.74
C GLY A 82 22.00 54.97 10.14
N VAL A 83 23.03 54.37 10.75
CA VAL A 83 23.74 53.16 10.25
C VAL A 83 23.12 51.85 10.75
N VAL A 84 21.99 51.89 11.45
CA VAL A 84 21.23 50.66 11.72
C VAL A 84 20.26 50.43 10.57
N ILE A 85 20.79 49.97 9.44
CA ILE A 85 20.00 49.12 8.56
C ILE A 85 19.75 47.87 9.41
N ASP A 86 18.50 47.54 9.74
CA ASP A 86 18.16 46.17 10.16
C ASP A 86 18.69 45.28 9.05
N ALA A 87 19.89 44.72 9.25
CA ALA A 87 20.70 44.24 8.16
C ALA A 87 19.97 43.05 7.55
N ALA A 88 19.42 43.24 6.34
CA ALA A 88 18.94 42.10 5.58
C ALA A 88 20.11 41.10 5.47
N PRO A 89 19.86 39.80 5.52
CA PRO A 89 20.93 38.80 5.44
C PRO A 89 21.77 39.02 4.18
N SER A 90 23.08 38.86 4.31
CA SER A 90 24.02 38.96 3.21
C SER A 90 23.76 37.86 2.17
N ARG A 91 24.27 38.07 0.96
CA ARG A 91 24.17 37.08 -0.12
C ARG A 91 24.76 35.73 0.30
N ASP A 92 25.92 35.74 0.95
CA ASP A 92 26.60 34.53 1.41
C ASP A 92 25.79 33.82 2.51
N GLU A 93 25.15 34.58 3.42
CA GLU A 93 24.23 34.04 4.43
C GLU A 93 23.00 33.37 3.79
N LEU A 94 22.41 33.99 2.76
CA LEU A 94 21.29 33.43 2.02
C LEU A 94 21.68 32.18 1.21
N GLU A 95 22.86 32.18 0.58
CA GLU A 95 23.39 31.00 -0.12
C GLU A 95 23.66 29.85 0.87
N HIS A 96 24.20 30.15 2.05
CA HIS A 96 24.40 29.19 3.13
C HIS A 96 23.07 28.65 3.69
N GLU A 97 22.08 29.51 3.93
CA GLU A 97 20.73 29.12 4.36
C GLU A 97 20.10 28.17 3.32
N ARG A 98 20.20 28.51 2.02
CA ARG A 98 19.66 27.70 0.92
C ARG A 98 20.26 26.29 0.88
N GLU A 99 21.58 26.18 1.08
CA GLU A 99 22.26 24.88 1.08
C GLU A 99 21.91 24.07 2.34
N THR A 100 21.83 24.72 3.50
CA THR A 100 21.38 24.09 4.74
C THR A 100 19.96 23.55 4.63
N LEU A 101 19.05 24.33 4.02
CA LEU A 101 17.68 23.89 3.72
C LEU A 101 17.67 22.70 2.75
N ARG A 102 18.54 22.69 1.73
CA ARG A 102 18.64 21.56 0.79
C ARG A 102 19.03 20.27 1.50
N LEU A 103 20.04 20.32 2.37
CA LEU A 103 20.47 19.17 3.18
C LEU A 103 19.38 18.74 4.17
N GLY A 104 18.76 19.69 4.86
CA GLY A 104 17.65 19.44 5.79
C GLY A 104 16.44 18.78 5.12
N ILE A 105 16.07 19.21 3.91
CA ILE A 105 15.01 18.56 3.12
C ILE A 105 15.39 17.11 2.76
N GLY A 106 16.65 16.86 2.41
CA GLY A 106 17.15 15.52 2.12
C GLY A 106 17.00 14.57 3.32
N GLU A 107 17.38 15.03 4.51
CA GLU A 107 17.22 14.29 5.76
C GLU A 107 15.74 14.04 6.09
N LEU A 108 14.88 15.07 5.97
CA LEU A 108 13.44 14.93 6.18
C LEU A 108 12.81 13.92 5.19
N ALA A 109 13.25 13.90 3.94
CA ALA A 109 12.77 12.94 2.95
C ALA A 109 13.14 11.50 3.33
N GLN A 110 14.35 11.26 3.83
CA GLN A 110 14.74 9.93 4.33
C GLN A 110 13.88 9.50 5.52
N ARG A 111 13.62 10.41 6.47
CA ARG A 111 12.74 10.13 7.62
C ARG A 111 11.31 9.84 7.18
N ARG A 112 10.78 10.60 6.22
CA ARG A 112 9.45 10.37 5.62
C ARG A 112 9.36 8.95 5.05
N ASP A 113 10.35 8.53 4.28
CA ASP A 113 10.36 7.21 3.64
C ASP A 113 10.50 6.09 4.68
N ALA A 114 11.30 6.30 5.74
CA ALA A 114 11.37 5.38 6.88
C ALA A 114 10.00 5.23 7.59
N LYS A 115 9.31 6.35 7.85
CA LYS A 115 7.98 6.34 8.47
C LYS A 115 6.92 5.65 7.62
N ARG A 116 6.97 5.82 6.30
CA ARG A 116 6.13 5.05 5.37
C ARG A 116 6.40 3.54 5.48
N GLY A 117 7.67 3.15 5.57
CA GLY A 117 8.06 1.76 5.81
C GLY A 117 7.52 1.19 7.13
N GLU A 118 7.53 2.00 8.21
CA GLU A 118 6.93 1.63 9.50
C GLU A 118 5.41 1.44 9.39
N ILE A 119 4.71 2.37 8.73
CA ILE A 119 3.26 2.26 8.46
C ILE A 119 2.94 0.95 7.72
N ASP A 120 3.69 0.65 6.67
CA ASP A 120 3.50 -0.58 5.89
C ASP A 120 3.81 -1.84 6.72
N ALA A 121 4.74 -1.76 7.68
CA ALA A 121 5.04 -2.86 8.58
C ALA A 121 3.90 -3.12 9.57
N VAL A 122 3.27 -2.05 10.11
CA VAL A 122 2.10 -2.16 11.00
C VAL A 122 0.91 -2.76 10.25
N LYS A 123 0.60 -2.27 9.06
CA LYS A 123 -0.48 -2.84 8.22
C LYS A 123 -0.25 -4.31 7.90
N ARG A 124 0.98 -4.69 7.53
CA ARG A 124 1.33 -6.10 7.32
C ARG A 124 1.23 -6.96 8.58
N ALA A 125 1.46 -6.40 9.77
CA ALA A 125 1.27 -7.11 11.02
C ALA A 125 -0.22 -7.37 11.30
N ALA A 126 -1.06 -6.37 11.08
CA ALA A 126 -2.51 -6.51 11.15
C ALA A 126 -3.04 -7.55 10.15
N ASP A 127 -2.57 -7.50 8.89
CA ASP A 127 -2.89 -8.50 7.85
C ASP A 127 -2.55 -9.92 8.31
N ARG A 128 -1.40 -10.11 8.97
CA ARG A 128 -1.01 -11.42 9.51
C ARG A 128 -1.92 -11.88 10.64
N LYS A 129 -2.32 -10.99 11.56
CA LYS A 129 -3.26 -11.35 12.64
C LYS A 129 -4.62 -11.77 12.08
N ALA A 130 -5.16 -11.04 11.10
CA ALA A 130 -6.38 -11.43 10.40
C ALA A 130 -6.22 -12.74 9.61
N GLY A 131 -5.08 -12.91 8.94
CA GLY A 131 -4.76 -14.16 8.23
C GLY A 131 -4.73 -15.38 9.15
N ALA A 132 -4.16 -15.24 10.34
CA ALA A 132 -4.13 -16.31 11.35
C ALA A 132 -5.55 -16.70 11.82
N ALA A 133 -6.46 -15.74 11.96
CA ALA A 133 -7.85 -16.03 12.30
C ALA A 133 -8.61 -16.80 11.20
N CYS A 134 -8.12 -16.74 9.95
CA CYS A 134 -8.69 -17.43 8.79
C CYS A 134 -7.96 -18.74 8.43
N GLU A 135 -6.92 -19.13 9.17
CA GLU A 135 -6.00 -20.20 8.78
C GLU A 135 -6.72 -21.56 8.63
N ASP A 136 -7.51 -21.96 9.64
CA ASP A 136 -8.23 -23.23 9.62
C ASP A 136 -9.24 -23.30 8.46
N LEU A 137 -9.92 -22.18 8.17
CA LEU A 137 -10.85 -22.08 7.05
C LEU A 137 -10.11 -22.24 5.71
N ALA A 138 -8.95 -21.59 5.55
CA ALA A 138 -8.12 -21.74 4.36
C ALA A 138 -7.61 -23.18 4.18
N ILE A 139 -7.19 -23.83 5.28
CA ILE A 139 -6.79 -25.25 5.27
C ILE A 139 -7.97 -26.14 4.85
N ALA A 140 -9.16 -25.90 5.37
CA ALA A 140 -10.36 -26.66 5.00
C ALA A 140 -10.73 -26.51 3.52
N PHE A 141 -10.69 -25.28 2.98
CA PHE A 141 -10.90 -25.05 1.55
C PHE A 141 -9.84 -25.74 0.69
N ARG A 142 -8.57 -25.73 1.12
CA ARG A 142 -7.49 -26.42 0.42
C ARG A 142 -7.69 -27.94 0.41
N ALA A 143 -8.10 -28.52 1.54
CA ALA A 143 -8.42 -29.94 1.65
C ALA A 143 -9.60 -30.30 0.73
N GLU A 144 -10.65 -29.47 0.70
CA GLU A 144 -11.80 -29.66 -0.20
C GLU A 144 -11.39 -29.60 -1.67
N ALA A 145 -10.58 -28.61 -2.05
CA ALA A 145 -10.07 -28.49 -3.41
C ALA A 145 -9.25 -29.72 -3.82
N THR A 146 -8.45 -30.26 -2.90
CA THR A 146 -7.66 -31.48 -3.13
C THR A 146 -8.56 -32.69 -3.37
N ARG A 147 -9.59 -32.90 -2.52
CA ARG A 147 -10.56 -33.98 -2.70
C ARG A 147 -11.34 -33.87 -4.01
N ALA A 148 -11.72 -32.66 -4.39
CA ALA A 148 -12.41 -32.41 -5.66
C ALA A 148 -11.50 -32.76 -6.86
N ALA A 149 -10.23 -32.40 -6.81
CA ALA A 149 -9.24 -32.78 -7.82
C ALA A 149 -9.06 -34.30 -7.94
N GLU A 150 -8.99 -35.01 -6.81
CA GLU A 150 -8.94 -36.48 -6.79
C GLU A 150 -10.20 -37.11 -7.41
N THR A 151 -11.38 -36.58 -7.07
CA THR A 151 -12.65 -37.05 -7.65
C THR A 151 -12.69 -36.86 -9.17
N ILE A 152 -12.24 -35.70 -9.67
CA ILE A 152 -12.15 -35.42 -11.12
C ILE A 152 -11.22 -36.43 -11.79
N ARG A 153 -10.05 -36.69 -11.19
CA ARG A 153 -9.10 -37.69 -11.69
C ARG A 153 -9.72 -39.08 -11.75
N ASP A 154 -10.39 -39.52 -10.69
CA ASP A 154 -10.98 -40.85 -10.62
C ASP A 154 -12.10 -41.00 -11.67
N CYS A 155 -12.96 -39.98 -11.84
CA CYS A 155 -13.95 -39.95 -12.92
C CYS A 155 -13.30 -40.03 -14.31
N PHE A 156 -12.22 -39.28 -14.55
CA PHE A 156 -11.49 -39.35 -15.83
C PHE A 156 -10.93 -40.75 -16.08
N THR A 157 -10.30 -41.36 -15.08
CA THR A 157 -9.75 -42.72 -15.23
C THR A 157 -10.83 -43.76 -15.50
N ALA A 158 -12.00 -43.65 -14.85
CA ALA A 158 -13.15 -44.52 -15.12
C ALA A 158 -13.67 -44.37 -16.56
N LEU A 159 -13.77 -43.15 -17.07
CA LEU A 159 -14.17 -42.90 -18.47
C LEU A 159 -13.18 -43.50 -19.46
N GLN A 160 -11.88 -43.33 -19.23
CA GLN A 160 -10.83 -43.92 -20.07
C GLN A 160 -10.85 -45.46 -20.03
N ALA A 161 -11.13 -46.05 -18.86
CA ALA A 161 -11.27 -47.49 -18.73
C ALA A 161 -12.48 -48.02 -19.52
N ILE A 162 -13.62 -47.33 -19.46
CA ILE A 162 -14.82 -47.68 -20.25
C ILE A 162 -14.55 -47.59 -21.74
N GLU A 163 -13.93 -46.50 -22.21
CA GLU A 163 -13.54 -46.30 -23.61
C GLU A 163 -12.62 -47.43 -24.10
N THR A 164 -11.60 -47.76 -23.30
CA THR A 164 -10.65 -48.85 -23.61
C THR A 164 -11.34 -50.21 -23.67
N ALA A 165 -12.23 -50.52 -22.72
CA ALA A 165 -12.89 -51.82 -22.62
C ALA A 165 -13.96 -52.02 -23.71
N THR A 166 -14.68 -50.96 -24.07
CA THR A 166 -15.78 -51.03 -25.05
C THR A 166 -15.31 -50.80 -26.48
N ARG A 167 -14.09 -50.28 -26.69
CA ARG A 167 -13.59 -49.76 -27.98
C ARG A 167 -14.52 -48.70 -28.60
N MET A 168 -15.44 -48.16 -27.81
CA MET A 168 -16.28 -47.04 -28.21
C MET A 168 -15.58 -45.77 -27.76
N THR A 169 -15.32 -44.87 -28.70
CA THR A 169 -15.02 -43.48 -28.37
C THR A 169 -16.26 -42.94 -27.66
N LEU A 170 -16.15 -42.70 -26.35
CA LEU A 170 -17.16 -41.95 -25.63
C LEU A 170 -17.25 -40.58 -26.32
N ALA A 171 -18.47 -40.12 -26.62
CA ALA A 171 -18.68 -38.88 -27.36
C ALA A 171 -17.72 -37.79 -26.88
N ASP A 172 -17.05 -37.11 -27.82
CA ASP A 172 -15.90 -36.21 -27.58
C ASP A 172 -16.09 -35.27 -26.38
N SER A 173 -17.33 -34.87 -26.08
CA SER A 173 -17.64 -33.93 -25.01
C SER A 173 -17.33 -34.44 -23.59
N ALA A 174 -17.57 -35.72 -23.25
CA ALA A 174 -17.47 -36.19 -21.87
C ALA A 174 -16.02 -36.51 -21.47
N ALA A 175 -15.30 -37.26 -22.31
CA ALA A 175 -13.88 -37.56 -22.10
C ALA A 175 -13.01 -36.30 -22.23
N SER A 176 -13.31 -35.39 -23.17
CA SER A 176 -12.62 -34.10 -23.31
C SER A 176 -12.89 -33.16 -22.13
N ALA A 177 -14.13 -33.10 -21.62
CA ALA A 177 -14.44 -32.29 -20.43
C ALA A 177 -13.72 -32.81 -19.19
N ALA A 178 -13.73 -34.14 -18.95
CA ALA A 178 -13.01 -34.75 -17.83
C ALA A 178 -11.48 -34.58 -17.97
N ARG A 179 -10.94 -34.69 -19.19
CA ARG A 179 -9.52 -34.43 -19.48
C ARG A 179 -9.14 -32.97 -19.23
N THR A 180 -9.96 -32.03 -19.71
CA THR A 180 -9.77 -30.58 -19.47
C THR A 180 -9.83 -30.26 -17.98
N ALA A 181 -10.74 -30.91 -17.25
CA ALA A 181 -10.85 -30.76 -15.81
C ALA A 181 -9.64 -31.34 -15.07
N LEU A 182 -9.13 -32.50 -15.51
CA LEU A 182 -7.92 -33.10 -14.94
C LEU A 182 -6.67 -32.26 -15.25
N ASP A 183 -6.47 -31.84 -16.50
CA ASP A 183 -5.37 -30.94 -16.90
C ASP A 183 -5.42 -29.64 -16.09
N GLY A 184 -6.63 -29.19 -15.78
CA GLY A 184 -6.84 -27.99 -14.99
C GLY A 184 -6.72 -28.14 -13.48
N ALA A 185 -6.88 -29.36 -12.95
CA ALA A 185 -6.60 -29.70 -11.56
C ALA A 185 -5.12 -30.06 -11.33
N SER A 186 -4.41 -30.49 -12.37
CA SER A 186 -3.01 -30.95 -12.31
C SER A 186 -1.97 -29.91 -12.73
N ARG A 187 -2.38 -28.85 -13.44
CA ARG A 187 -1.56 -27.65 -13.68
C ARG A 187 -2.11 -26.50 -12.84
N ASP A 188 -1.24 -25.57 -12.46
CA ASP A 188 -1.53 -24.54 -11.44
C ASP A 188 -2.86 -23.78 -11.61
N PHE A 189 -3.45 -23.65 -12.82
CA PHE A 189 -4.72 -22.93 -13.03
C PHE A 189 -5.58 -23.42 -14.23
N GLY A 190 -5.37 -24.63 -14.77
CA GLY A 190 -5.92 -24.96 -16.11
C GLY A 190 -7.46 -25.05 -16.17
N LEU A 191 -8.15 -25.21 -15.03
CA LEU A 191 -9.62 -25.23 -14.93
C LEU A 191 -10.22 -23.81 -15.02
N LEU A 192 -9.42 -22.78 -14.75
CA LEU A 192 -9.86 -21.39 -14.57
C LEU A 192 -9.67 -20.52 -15.83
N ARG A 193 -9.09 -21.07 -16.91
CA ARG A 193 -8.74 -20.32 -18.13
C ARG A 193 -9.92 -19.72 -18.91
N ARG A 194 -11.18 -20.04 -18.58
CA ARG A 194 -12.37 -19.53 -19.28
C ARG A 194 -13.09 -18.38 -18.59
N THR A 195 -12.83 -18.13 -17.30
CA THR A 195 -13.50 -17.07 -16.53
C THR A 195 -12.49 -16.17 -15.87
N LYS A 196 -12.44 -14.89 -16.28
CA LYS A 196 -11.53 -13.89 -15.71
C LYS A 196 -11.84 -13.54 -14.25
N PHE A 197 -13.09 -13.78 -13.84
CA PHE A 197 -13.60 -13.48 -12.50
C PHE A 197 -14.40 -14.67 -11.98
N ALA A 198 -14.35 -14.89 -10.67
CA ALA A 198 -15.21 -15.82 -9.97
C ALA A 198 -15.91 -15.12 -8.81
N ASP A 199 -17.19 -15.44 -8.62
CA ASP A 199 -17.96 -15.02 -7.47
C ASP A 199 -17.45 -15.74 -6.21
N VAL A 200 -17.28 -14.98 -5.13
CA VAL A 200 -16.95 -15.54 -3.83
C VAL A 200 -18.25 -16.03 -3.19
N PRO A 201 -18.31 -17.26 -2.64
CA PRO A 201 -19.51 -17.76 -2.00
C PRO A 201 -20.00 -16.80 -0.90
N ALA A 202 -21.32 -16.53 -0.86
CA ALA A 202 -21.91 -15.55 0.07
C ALA A 202 -21.53 -15.83 1.54
N ALA A 203 -21.54 -17.10 1.97
CA ALA A 203 -21.14 -17.48 3.33
C ALA A 203 -19.69 -17.07 3.69
N ILE A 204 -18.80 -16.97 2.70
CA ILE A 204 -17.41 -16.51 2.91
C ILE A 204 -17.34 -15.00 2.94
N VAL A 205 -18.10 -14.32 2.07
CA VAL A 205 -18.25 -12.87 2.14
C VAL A 205 -18.79 -12.47 3.52
N ASP A 206 -19.81 -13.17 4.01
CA ASP A 206 -20.41 -12.96 5.32
C ASP A 206 -19.41 -13.28 6.45
N ALA A 207 -18.62 -14.35 6.34
CA ALA A 207 -17.62 -14.67 7.36
C ALA A 207 -16.51 -13.60 7.46
N LEU A 208 -16.14 -12.99 6.34
CA LEU A 208 -15.11 -11.97 6.25
C LEU A 208 -15.62 -10.55 6.49
N GLU A 209 -16.94 -10.33 6.50
CA GLU A 209 -17.59 -9.04 6.76
C GLU A 209 -17.00 -8.28 7.96
N PRO A 210 -16.71 -8.92 9.12
CA PRO A 210 -16.19 -8.20 10.28
C PRO A 210 -14.86 -7.47 10.04
N LEU A 211 -14.10 -7.84 9.01
CA LEU A 211 -12.85 -7.15 8.64
C LEU A 211 -13.08 -5.70 8.19
N ALA A 212 -14.25 -5.38 7.64
CA ALA A 212 -14.55 -4.03 7.16
C ALA A 212 -14.55 -2.99 8.29
N ASP A 213 -14.84 -3.41 9.51
CA ASP A 213 -14.97 -2.54 10.69
C ASP A 213 -13.70 -2.53 11.57
N LYS A 214 -12.60 -3.15 11.14
CA LYS A 214 -11.34 -3.28 11.92
C LYS A 214 -10.38 -2.11 11.80
N GLY A 215 -10.89 -0.94 11.41
CA GLY A 215 -10.13 0.31 11.40
C GLY A 215 -9.15 0.45 10.24
N LYS A 216 -8.19 1.37 10.40
CA LYS A 216 -7.26 1.78 9.33
C LYS A 216 -6.16 0.76 9.08
N ALA A 217 -5.85 -0.06 10.09
CA ALA A 217 -4.87 -1.13 9.97
C ALA A 217 -5.26 -2.19 8.94
N LEU A 218 -6.56 -2.44 8.75
CA LEU A 218 -7.13 -3.44 7.84
C LEU A 218 -8.27 -2.87 6.99
N SER A 219 -8.05 -1.80 6.22
CA SER A 219 -9.12 -1.27 5.36
C SER A 219 -9.29 -2.10 4.07
N ARG A 220 -9.80 -3.34 4.17
CA ARG A 220 -10.19 -4.14 3.00
C ARG A 220 -11.52 -4.84 3.26
N ALA A 221 -12.54 -4.43 2.50
CA ALA A 221 -13.81 -5.12 2.46
C ALA A 221 -13.64 -6.52 1.84
N ALA A 222 -14.46 -7.47 2.28
CA ALA A 222 -14.53 -8.79 1.69
C ALA A 222 -14.89 -8.68 0.19
N PRO A 223 -14.06 -9.19 -0.73
CA PRO A 223 -14.37 -9.11 -2.15
C PRO A 223 -15.54 -10.03 -2.49
N LYS A 224 -16.52 -9.50 -3.22
CA LYS A 224 -17.63 -10.31 -3.76
C LYS A 224 -17.21 -11.11 -5.00
N GLN A 225 -16.18 -10.63 -5.70
CA GLN A 225 -15.58 -11.27 -6.87
C GLN A 225 -14.07 -11.17 -6.80
N ILE A 226 -13.39 -12.20 -7.25
CA ILE A 226 -11.92 -12.25 -7.34
C ILE A 226 -11.52 -12.44 -8.80
N GLN A 227 -10.55 -11.65 -9.25
CA GLN A 227 -9.91 -11.85 -10.54
C GLN A 227 -9.03 -13.10 -10.48
N LEU A 228 -9.30 -14.06 -11.36
CA LEU A 228 -8.50 -15.27 -11.47
C LEU A 228 -7.28 -14.94 -12.36
N LEU A 229 -6.09 -15.00 -11.77
CA LEU A 229 -4.84 -14.71 -12.49
C LEU A 229 -4.74 -15.61 -13.72
N SER A 230 -4.76 -14.99 -14.91
CA SER A 230 -4.52 -15.67 -16.18
C SER A 230 -3.03 -15.54 -16.50
N TYR A 231 -2.28 -16.63 -16.37
CA TYR A 231 -0.93 -16.78 -16.91
C TYR A 231 -0.96 -17.58 -18.24
#